data_AF-A0A392SQY1-F1
#
_entry.id   AF-A0A392SQY1-F1
#
_cell.length_a   1.000
_cell.length_b   1.000
_cell.length_c   1.000
_cell.angle_alpha   90.00
_cell.angle_beta   90.00
_cell.angle_gamma   90.00
#
_symmetry.space_group_name_H-M   'P 1'
#
loop_
_entity.id
_entity.type
_entity.pdbx_description
1 polymer ?
#
loop_
_entity_poly.entity_id
_entity_poly.type
_entity_poly.pdbx_seq_one_letter_code
_entity_poly.pdbx_strand_id
1 'polypeptide(L)'
;MNTKQVKEFVKEHAELFAVFASLKLESGVKMEELPVVCEFPDVFPGDISDVPPERELEFTIDIIPGTGPISMAPYRMSASELR
;
A
#
# COMPACT_ATOMS: atom_id res chain seq x y z
N MET A 1 -1.11 16.82 27.57
CA MET A 1 -0.07 16.70 26.51
C MET A 1 -0.46 17.63 25.36
N ASN A 2 0.44 18.49 24.88
CA ASN A 2 0.13 19.54 23.89
C ASN A 2 0.11 18.97 22.46
N THR A 3 -0.99 19.19 21.73
CA THR A 3 -1.21 18.65 20.38
C THR A 3 -0.20 19.13 19.33
N LYS A 4 0.43 20.29 19.54
CA LYS A 4 1.50 20.79 18.66
C LYS A 4 2.78 19.97 18.79
N GLN A 5 3.17 19.64 20.01
CA GLN A 5 4.37 18.84 20.28
C GLN A 5 4.25 17.41 19.75
N VAL A 6 3.05 16.81 19.85
CA VAL A 6 2.81 15.47 19.30
C VAL A 6 2.97 15.46 17.78
N LYS A 7 2.44 16.47 17.08
CA LYS A 7 2.57 16.56 15.62
C LYS A 7 4.01 16.77 15.17
N GLU A 8 4.76 17.57 15.91
CA GLU A 8 6.17 17.84 15.62
C GLU A 8 7.04 16.61 15.80
N PHE A 9 6.82 15.85 16.89
CA PHE A 9 7.50 14.58 17.12
C PHE A 9 7.18 13.53 16.05
N VAL A 10 5.91 13.42 15.64
CA VAL A 10 5.51 12.49 14.55
C VAL A 10 6.16 12.90 13.23
N LYS A 11 6.27 14.19 12.95
CA LYS A 11 6.91 14.71 11.74
C LYS A 11 8.41 14.42 11.73
N GLU A 12 9.13 14.71 12.82
CA GLU A 12 10.56 14.40 12.95
C GLU A 12 10.82 12.90 12.78
N HIS A 13 9.98 12.06 13.38
CA HIS A 13 10.13 10.60 13.27
C HIS A 13 9.87 10.10 11.84
N ALA A 14 8.90 10.69 11.12
CA ALA A 14 8.65 10.35 9.73
C ALA A 14 9.80 10.76 8.81
N GLU A 15 10.39 11.94 9.03
CA GLU A 15 11.57 12.41 8.29
C GLU A 15 12.80 11.53 8.57
N LEU A 16 13.05 11.20 9.84
CA LEU A 16 14.13 10.30 10.23
C LEU A 16 13.99 8.91 9.58
N PHE A 17 12.77 8.38 9.54
CA PHE A 17 12.47 7.10 8.89
C PHE A 17 12.73 7.15 7.39
N ALA A 18 12.33 8.22 6.70
CA ALA A 18 12.55 8.37 5.26
C ALA A 18 14.05 8.42 4.91
N VAL A 19 14.85 9.14 5.71
CA VAL A 19 16.31 9.19 5.53
C VAL A 19 16.95 7.82 5.78
N PHE A 20 16.55 7.13 6.86
CA PHE A 20 17.06 5.80 7.18
C PHE A 20 16.70 4.76 6.10
N ALA A 21 15.47 4.79 5.58
CA ALA A 21 15.04 3.94 4.48
C ALA A 21 15.85 4.20 3.21
N SER A 22 16.12 5.47 2.89
CA SER A 22 16.93 5.87 1.73
C SER A 22 18.39 5.39 1.84
N LEU A 23 18.99 5.53 3.03
CA LEU A 23 20.35 5.02 3.31
C LEU A 23 20.44 3.49 3.24
N LYS A 24 19.38 2.77 3.65
CA LYS A 24 19.31 1.31 3.51
C LYS A 24 19.11 0.87 2.06
N LEU A 25 18.34 1.63 1.27
CA LEU A 25 18.16 1.38 -0.17
C LEU A 25 19.49 1.53 -0.94
N GLU A 26 20.29 2.55 -0.63
CA GLU A 26 21.61 2.77 -1.25
C GLU A 26 22.66 1.72 -0.84
N SER A 27 22.58 1.19 0.38
CA SER A 27 23.55 0.19 0.88
C SER A 27 23.29 -1.23 0.39
N GLY A 28 22.28 -1.44 -0.45
CA GLY A 28 21.95 -2.76 -1.01
C GLY A 28 21.34 -3.72 0.01
N VAL A 29 20.88 -3.20 1.16
CA VAL A 29 20.15 -3.99 2.16
C VAL A 29 18.82 -4.39 1.57
N LYS A 30 18.60 -5.70 1.50
CA LYS A 30 17.36 -6.29 1.02
C LYS A 30 16.21 -5.89 1.94
N MET A 31 15.04 -5.57 1.38
CA MET A 31 13.89 -5.09 2.16
C MET A 31 13.46 -6.11 3.23
N GLU A 32 13.68 -7.38 2.94
CA GLU A 32 13.44 -8.54 3.81
C GLU A 32 14.36 -8.56 5.05
N GLU A 33 15.43 -7.76 5.09
CA GLU A 33 16.35 -7.64 6.24
C GLU A 33 16.01 -6.44 7.15
N LEU A 34 14.96 -5.68 6.83
CA LEU A 34 14.46 -4.63 7.71
C LEU A 34 13.81 -5.25 8.95
N PRO A 35 14.20 -4.86 10.18
CA PRO A 35 13.61 -5.40 11.41
C PRO A 35 12.07 -5.35 11.40
N VAL A 36 11.50 -4.24 10.93
CA VAL A 36 10.04 -4.08 10.80
C VAL A 36 9.42 -5.08 9.81
N VAL A 37 10.11 -5.42 8.71
CA VAL A 37 9.59 -6.41 7.75
C VAL A 37 9.66 -7.82 8.35
N CYS A 38 10.76 -8.14 9.05
CA CYS A 38 10.92 -9.39 9.77
C CYS A 38 9.89 -9.58 10.91
N GLU A 39 9.48 -8.49 11.56
CA GLU A 39 8.49 -8.50 12.64
C GLU A 39 7.06 -8.75 12.14
N PHE A 40 6.76 -8.44 10.86
CA PHE A 40 5.42 -8.54 10.27
C PHE A 40 5.42 -9.31 8.93
N PRO A 41 5.78 -10.61 8.93
CA PRO A 41 5.91 -11.41 7.72
C PRO A 41 4.58 -11.67 6.99
N ASP A 42 3.46 -11.57 7.70
CA ASP A 42 2.09 -11.68 7.20
C ASP A 42 1.62 -10.41 6.46
N VAL A 43 2.14 -9.24 6.86
CA VAL A 43 1.83 -7.94 6.24
C VAL A 43 2.70 -7.69 5.00
N PHE A 44 3.93 -8.20 4.99
CA PHE A 44 4.90 -8.05 3.90
C PHE A 44 5.28 -9.41 3.28
N PRO A 45 4.32 -10.14 2.68
CA PRO A 45 4.65 -11.36 1.96
C PRO A 45 5.47 -11.03 0.70
N GLY A 46 6.37 -11.94 0.30
CA GLY A 46 7.20 -11.76 -0.89
C GLY A 46 6.40 -11.66 -2.20
N ASP A 47 5.17 -12.20 -2.20
CA ASP A 47 4.21 -12.12 -3.30
C ASP A 47 2.88 -11.55 -2.77
N ILE A 48 2.23 -10.70 -3.56
CA ILE A 48 0.91 -10.14 -3.23
C ILE A 48 -0.15 -11.17 -3.62
N SER A 49 -1.11 -11.44 -2.73
CA SER A 49 -2.28 -12.25 -3.12
C SER A 49 -3.14 -11.48 -4.13
N ASP A 50 -3.52 -12.12 -5.24
CA ASP A 50 -4.45 -11.53 -6.22
C ASP A 50 -5.84 -11.27 -5.63
N VAL A 51 -6.17 -11.94 -4.51
CA VAL A 51 -7.43 -11.81 -3.82
C VAL A 51 -7.23 -10.90 -2.61
N PRO A 52 -8.08 -9.87 -2.41
CA PRO A 52 -8.06 -9.10 -1.19
C PRO A 52 -8.21 -10.02 0.03
N PRO A 53 -7.48 -9.78 1.13
CA PRO A 53 -7.69 -10.52 2.37
C PRO A 53 -9.15 -10.49 2.80
N GLU A 54 -9.57 -11.51 3.54
CA GLU A 54 -10.90 -11.54 4.15
C GLU A 54 -11.04 -10.33 5.08
N ARG A 55 -12.09 -9.54 4.88
CA ARG A 55 -12.38 -8.34 5.68
C ARG A 55 -13.56 -8.65 6.58
N GLU A 56 -13.47 -8.25 7.85
CA GLU A 56 -14.53 -8.47 8.85
C GLU A 56 -15.83 -7.73 8.52
N LEU A 57 -15.77 -6.75 7.61
CA LEU A 57 -16.87 -5.88 7.24
C LEU A 57 -17.09 -5.90 5.73
N GLU A 58 -18.36 -5.85 5.33
CA GLU A 58 -18.75 -5.74 3.93
C GLU A 58 -18.57 -4.29 3.44
N PHE A 59 -18.05 -4.14 2.21
CA PHE A 59 -17.79 -2.83 1.61
C PHE A 59 -18.90 -2.50 0.62
N THR A 60 -19.60 -1.42 0.88
CA THR A 60 -20.61 -0.87 -0.03
C THR A 60 -19.99 0.26 -0.84
N ILE A 61 -20.35 0.33 -2.12
CA ILE A 61 -20.04 1.49 -2.98
C ILE A 61 -21.29 2.36 -3.02
N ASP A 62 -21.22 3.52 -2.36
CA ASP A 62 -22.28 4.50 -2.42
C ASP A 62 -22.25 5.22 -3.77
N ILE A 63 -23.38 5.22 -4.45
CA ILE A 63 -23.53 5.86 -5.76
C ILE A 63 -24.46 7.05 -5.62
N ILE A 64 -24.15 8.13 -6.35
CA ILE A 64 -25.04 9.28 -6.44
C ILE A 64 -26.40 8.82 -7.02
N PRO A 65 -27.54 9.22 -6.42
CA PRO A 65 -28.85 8.86 -6.95
C PRO A 65 -29.00 9.25 -8.43
N GLY A 66 -29.43 8.30 -9.26
CA GLY A 66 -29.59 8.49 -10.71
C GLY A 66 -28.38 8.05 -11.56
N THR A 67 -27.26 7.66 -10.96
CA THR A 67 -26.18 7.01 -11.70
C THR A 67 -26.61 5.60 -12.14
N GLY A 68 -26.60 5.36 -13.45
CA GLY A 68 -26.84 4.05 -14.04
C GLY A 68 -25.55 3.23 -14.22
N PRO A 69 -25.68 1.95 -14.58
CA PRO A 69 -24.53 1.12 -14.94
C PRO A 69 -23.76 1.70 -16.14
N ILE A 70 -22.43 1.60 -16.09
CA ILE A 70 -21.56 1.97 -17.21
C ILE A 70 -21.25 0.71 -18.02
N SER A 71 -21.43 0.79 -19.34
CA SER A 71 -21.04 -0.27 -20.27
C SER A 71 -20.16 0.33 -21.36
N MET A 72 -18.92 -0.14 -21.45
CA MET A 72 -17.95 0.28 -22.44
C MET A 72 -17.29 -0.96 -23.06
N ALA A 73 -17.00 -0.90 -24.36
CA ALA A 73 -16.27 -1.96 -25.02
C ALA A 73 -14.84 -2.06 -24.43
N PRO A 74 -14.31 -3.28 -24.20
CA PRO A 74 -12.93 -3.47 -23.79
C PRO A 74 -11.96 -2.84 -24.80
N TYR A 75 -10.79 -2.42 -24.32
CA TYR A 75 -9.72 -1.95 -25.18
C TYR A 75 -9.20 -3.09 -26.09
N ARG A 76 -8.71 -2.76 -27.28
CA ARG A 76 -8.10 -3.74 -28.18
C ARG A 76 -6.72 -4.12 -27.65
N MET A 77 -6.59 -5.34 -27.14
CA MET A 77 -5.32 -5.92 -26.71
C MET A 77 -4.65 -6.67 -27.87
N SER A 78 -3.32 -6.64 -27.91
CA SER A 78 -2.52 -7.43 -28.85
C SER A 78 -2.56 -8.92 -28.49
N ALA A 79 -2.21 -9.79 -29.45
CA ALA A 79 -2.16 -11.24 -29.21
C ALA A 79 -1.16 -11.64 -28.11
N SER A 80 -0.14 -10.82 -27.84
CA SER A 80 0.85 -11.03 -26.78
C SER A 80 0.31 -10.74 -25.39
N GLU A 81 -0.65 -9.82 -25.24
CA GLU A 81 -1.24 -9.44 -23.94
C GLU A 81 -2.40 -10.36 -23.54
N LEU A 82 -2.94 -11.12 -24.50
CA LEU A 82 -3.98 -12.13 -24.27
C LEU A 82 -3.41 -13.51 -23.93
N ARG A 83 -2.09 -13.63 -23.79
CA ARG A 83 -1.41 -14.89 -23.47
C ARG A 83 -1.40 -15.18 -21.97
#